data_AF-A0A1J3H0H2-F1
#
_entry.id   AF-A0A1J3H0H2-F1
#
_cell.length_a   1.000
_cell.length_b   1.000
_cell.length_c   1.000
_cell.angle_alpha   90.00
_cell.angle_beta   90.00
_cell.angle_gamma   90.00
#
_symmetry.space_group_name_H-M   'P 1'
#
loop_
_entity.id
_entity.type
_entity.pdbx_description
1 polymer ?
#
loop_
_entity_poly.entity_id
_entity_poly.type
_entity_poly.pdbx_seq_one_letter_code
_entity_poly.pdbx_strand_id
1 'polypeptide(L)'
;KQDFIKEMTSKEPKRMFCIFPFFCFFFSFIAQHTTPNMAYPLSTSSRWIVDKNGQRVKLACANWPSHLQPVVAEGLSKQPVDTLADKIVEMGFNCVRLTWPLDLMTNETLANNVTVRQSFQSLGLKNDIVGFLTNNPSIIDLSLIEAFKMVVTTLGNKDVMVILDNHLTKPGWCCAKTDGNGFFGDRFFEPSAWTAGLSKMAATFDGV
;
A
#
# COMPACT_ATOMS: atom_id res chain seq x y z
N LYS A 1 -12.92 0.70 -88.52
CA LYS A 1 -14.06 -0.25 -88.62
C LYS A 1 -14.65 -0.33 -87.22
N GLN A 2 -15.85 0.09 -86.91
CA GLN A 2 -16.91 0.79 -87.62
C GLN A 2 -17.86 1.20 -86.49
N ASP A 3 -18.28 2.45 -86.48
CA ASP A 3 -19.30 2.98 -85.60
C ASP A 3 -20.59 2.17 -85.69
N PHE A 4 -21.34 2.07 -84.58
CA PHE A 4 -22.80 2.10 -84.69
C PHE A 4 -23.45 2.80 -83.50
N ILE A 5 -24.32 3.72 -83.87
CA ILE A 5 -24.97 4.79 -83.12
C ILE A 5 -26.14 4.24 -82.31
N LYS A 6 -26.39 4.83 -81.12
CA LYS A 6 -27.77 5.14 -80.72
C LYS A 6 -27.86 6.44 -79.92
N GLU A 7 -28.75 7.27 -80.41
CA GLU A 7 -29.02 8.67 -80.07
C GLU A 7 -29.85 8.87 -78.79
N MET A 8 -29.62 10.05 -78.20
CA MET A 8 -30.57 11.00 -77.64
C MET A 8 -31.39 10.72 -76.35
N THR A 9 -31.07 11.59 -75.38
CA THR A 9 -31.95 12.54 -74.67
C THR A 9 -32.42 12.26 -73.23
N SER A 10 -31.96 13.19 -72.36
CA SER A 10 -32.77 14.01 -71.46
C SER A 10 -33.24 13.40 -70.12
N LYS A 11 -32.61 13.87 -69.03
CA LYS A 11 -33.25 14.68 -67.96
C LYS A 11 -32.34 14.69 -66.71
N GLU A 12 -31.76 15.84 -66.39
CA GLU A 12 -31.65 16.25 -64.98
C GLU A 12 -33.09 16.47 -64.46
N PRO A 13 -33.44 16.18 -63.18
CA PRO A 13 -32.91 17.02 -62.10
C PRO A 13 -32.98 16.47 -60.64
N LYS A 14 -32.58 17.36 -59.73
CA LYS A 14 -32.96 17.51 -58.30
C LYS A 14 -32.09 16.79 -57.26
N ARG A 15 -31.17 17.60 -56.72
CA ARG A 15 -30.60 17.53 -55.38
C ARG A 15 -31.65 17.09 -54.35
N MET A 16 -31.41 15.94 -53.74
CA MET A 16 -32.11 15.49 -52.53
C MET A 16 -31.18 15.75 -51.35
N PHE A 17 -31.54 16.75 -50.54
CA PHE A 17 -30.90 17.04 -49.26
C PHE A 17 -31.25 15.93 -48.27
N CYS A 18 -30.30 15.03 -47.99
CA CYS A 18 -30.39 14.14 -46.83
C CYS A 18 -29.93 14.92 -45.59
N ILE A 19 -30.89 15.45 -44.83
CA ILE A 19 -30.65 15.98 -43.49
C ILE A 19 -30.47 14.77 -42.58
N PHE A 20 -29.22 14.40 -42.30
CA PHE A 20 -28.89 13.50 -41.21
C PHE A 20 -29.14 14.25 -39.89
N PRO A 21 -30.00 13.77 -38.97
CA PRO A 21 -30.07 14.34 -37.64
C PRO A 21 -28.78 13.91 -36.94
N PHE A 22 -27.84 14.84 -36.83
CA PHE A 22 -26.63 14.67 -36.04
C PHE A 22 -27.06 14.70 -34.56
N PHE A 23 -27.49 13.54 -34.06
CA PHE A 23 -27.82 13.37 -32.65
C PHE A 23 -26.50 13.39 -31.89
N CYS A 24 -26.05 14.60 -31.51
CA CYS A 24 -24.97 14.77 -30.55
C CYS A 24 -25.42 14.16 -29.22
N PHE A 25 -25.12 12.88 -29.01
CA PHE A 25 -25.04 12.33 -27.67
C PHE A 25 -23.92 13.08 -26.95
N PHE A 26 -24.28 14.16 -26.25
CA PHE A 26 -23.47 14.67 -25.17
C PHE A 26 -23.46 13.58 -24.09
N PHE A 27 -22.52 12.65 -24.22
CA PHE A 27 -22.06 11.88 -23.07
C PHE A 27 -21.44 12.92 -22.13
N SER A 28 -22.25 13.44 -21.20
CA SER A 28 -21.72 14.04 -19.99
C SER A 28 -20.94 12.96 -19.28
N PHE A 29 -19.64 12.88 -19.58
CA PHE A 29 -18.67 12.17 -18.78
C PHE A 29 -18.65 12.92 -17.44
N ILE A 30 -19.55 12.54 -16.53
CA ILE A 30 -19.36 12.86 -15.13
C ILE A 30 -18.12 12.06 -14.76
N ALA A 31 -16.95 12.69 -14.89
CA ALA A 31 -15.78 12.23 -14.20
C ALA A 31 -16.18 12.22 -12.73
N GLN A 32 -16.48 11.03 -12.21
CA GLN A 32 -16.43 10.80 -10.77
C GLN A 32 -14.95 11.02 -10.43
N HIS A 33 -14.60 12.25 -10.11
CA HIS A 33 -13.44 12.53 -9.31
C HIS A 33 -13.73 11.88 -7.95
N THR A 34 -13.34 10.62 -7.80
CA THR A 34 -12.94 10.12 -6.49
C THR A 34 -11.81 11.03 -6.06
N THR A 35 -12.13 12.09 -5.33
CA THR A 35 -11.11 12.86 -4.63
C THR A 35 -10.39 11.87 -3.73
N PRO A 36 -9.08 11.63 -3.89
CA PRO A 36 -8.34 10.88 -2.88
C PRO A 36 -8.46 11.66 -1.59
N ASN A 37 -9.34 11.21 -0.69
CA ASN A 37 -9.70 11.93 0.51
C ASN A 37 -8.80 11.47 1.66
N MET A 38 -7.49 11.50 1.44
CA MET A 38 -6.51 11.40 2.51
C MET A 38 -5.96 12.79 2.78
N ALA A 39 -6.79 13.59 3.46
CA ALA A 39 -6.36 14.85 4.01
C ALA A 39 -5.51 14.59 5.26
N TYR A 40 -4.21 14.39 5.06
CA TYR A 40 -3.21 14.64 6.10
C TYR A 40 -3.12 16.14 6.38
N PRO A 41 -2.88 16.56 7.63
CA PRO A 41 -2.78 15.75 8.85
C PRO A 41 -4.15 15.43 9.48
N LEU A 42 -4.25 14.28 10.15
CA LEU A 42 -5.39 13.92 11.00
C LEU A 42 -5.30 14.63 12.36
N SER A 43 -6.44 14.91 12.98
CA SER A 43 -6.54 15.45 14.34
C SER A 43 -7.71 14.83 15.10
N THR A 44 -7.89 15.20 16.37
CA THR A 44 -9.04 14.77 17.17
C THR A 44 -9.99 15.93 17.47
N SER A 45 -11.30 15.65 17.41
CA SER A 45 -12.36 16.55 17.84
C SER A 45 -13.32 15.79 18.74
N SER A 46 -13.30 16.08 20.04
CA SER A 46 -13.95 15.26 21.07
C SER A 46 -13.55 13.79 20.93
N ARG A 47 -14.49 12.89 20.64
CA ARG A 47 -14.28 11.45 20.47
C ARG A 47 -13.95 11.01 19.04
N TRP A 48 -13.85 11.95 18.09
CA TRP A 48 -13.70 11.64 16.66
C TRP A 48 -12.28 11.93 16.17
N ILE A 49 -11.82 11.09 15.25
CA ILE A 49 -10.71 11.41 14.35
C ILE A 49 -11.30 12.21 13.20
N VAL A 50 -10.69 13.35 12.89
CA VAL A 50 -11.12 14.25 11.82
C VAL A 50 -9.96 14.62 10.90
N ASP A 51 -10.27 14.91 9.65
CA ASP A 51 -9.32 15.44 8.68
C ASP A 51 -9.06 16.95 8.87
N LYS A 52 -8.23 17.54 8.00
CA LYS A 52 -7.93 18.98 8.01
C LYS A 52 -9.15 19.88 7.80
N ASN A 53 -10.24 19.36 7.23
CA ASN A 53 -11.50 20.08 7.00
C ASN A 53 -12.50 19.88 8.15
N GLY A 54 -12.12 19.14 9.21
CA GLY A 54 -13.00 18.77 10.32
C GLY A 54 -13.98 17.65 10.00
N GLN A 55 -13.86 16.98 8.85
CA GLN A 55 -14.70 15.85 8.48
C GLN A 55 -14.26 14.59 9.23
N ARG A 56 -15.24 13.83 9.73
CA ARG A 56 -14.96 12.59 10.47
C ARG A 56 -14.32 11.54 9.57
N VAL A 57 -13.17 11.04 10.00
CA VAL A 57 -12.48 9.90 9.39
C VAL A 57 -12.76 8.65 10.23
N LYS A 58 -13.29 7.59 9.61
CA LYS A 58 -13.47 6.29 10.25
C LYS A 58 -12.40 5.33 9.74
N LEU A 59 -11.58 4.83 10.66
CA LEU A 59 -10.55 3.84 10.34
C LEU A 59 -11.18 2.45 10.28
N ALA A 60 -11.11 1.83 9.11
CA ALA A 60 -11.43 0.43 8.87
C ALA A 60 -10.12 -0.25 8.46
N CYS A 61 -9.41 -0.82 9.45
CA CYS A 61 -8.06 -1.33 9.21
C CYS A 61 -7.99 -2.86 9.15
N ALA A 62 -7.13 -3.35 8.28
CA ALA A 62 -6.58 -4.70 8.39
C ALA A 62 -5.35 -4.70 9.32
N ASN A 63 -5.05 -5.84 9.95
CA ASN A 63 -3.79 -6.00 10.69
C ASN A 63 -2.80 -6.80 9.84
N TRP A 64 -1.60 -6.25 9.60
CA TRP A 64 -0.56 -6.93 8.83
C TRP A 64 0.70 -7.11 9.69
N PRO A 65 1.04 -8.36 10.07
CA PRO A 65 2.22 -8.63 10.86
C PRO A 65 3.52 -8.37 10.08
N SER A 66 4.46 -7.64 10.68
CA SER A 66 5.85 -7.45 10.23
C SER A 66 6.85 -7.47 11.41
N HIS A 67 6.40 -7.82 12.62
CA HIS A 67 7.21 -7.89 13.84
C HIS A 67 7.75 -9.28 14.18
N LEU A 68 7.38 -10.31 13.39
CA LEU A 68 7.82 -11.69 13.62
C LEU A 68 9.32 -11.83 13.34
N GLN A 69 9.88 -13.02 13.61
CA GLN A 69 11.32 -13.27 13.53
C GLN A 69 11.99 -12.79 12.24
N PRO A 70 11.38 -12.89 11.04
CA PRO A 70 12.01 -12.39 9.82
C PRO A 70 12.12 -10.85 9.73
N VAL A 71 11.33 -10.10 10.51
CA VAL A 71 11.21 -8.63 10.47
C VAL A 71 10.78 -8.12 9.09
N VAL A 72 9.89 -8.85 8.44
CA VAL A 72 9.34 -8.52 7.12
C VAL A 72 7.84 -8.79 7.14
N ALA A 73 7.07 -8.01 6.40
CA ALA A 73 5.63 -8.19 6.32
C ALA A 73 5.29 -9.60 5.80
N GLU A 74 4.40 -10.28 6.52
CA GLU A 74 4.03 -11.66 6.21
C GLU A 74 3.38 -11.79 4.83
N GLY A 75 3.57 -12.94 4.16
CA GLY A 75 2.94 -13.24 2.89
C GLY A 75 3.64 -12.70 1.63
N LEU A 76 4.68 -11.86 1.77
CA LEU A 76 5.44 -11.35 0.62
C LEU A 76 6.22 -12.43 -0.15
N SER A 77 6.46 -13.60 0.44
CA SER A 77 6.97 -14.74 -0.32
C SER A 77 5.91 -15.40 -1.21
N LYS A 78 4.62 -15.11 -1.01
CA LYS A 78 3.50 -15.78 -1.69
C LYS A 78 2.79 -14.89 -2.70
N GLN A 79 2.81 -13.57 -2.53
CA GLN A 79 2.12 -12.61 -3.40
C GLN A 79 2.93 -11.31 -3.52
N PRO A 80 2.88 -10.61 -4.67
CA PRO A 80 3.45 -9.28 -4.80
C PRO A 80 2.85 -8.29 -3.80
N VAL A 81 3.67 -7.37 -3.28
CA VAL A 81 3.24 -6.37 -2.29
C VAL A 81 2.09 -5.50 -2.83
N ASP A 82 2.16 -5.10 -4.10
CA ASP A 82 1.09 -4.35 -4.77
C ASP A 82 -0.23 -5.13 -4.80
N THR A 83 -0.18 -6.42 -5.14
CA THR A 83 -1.37 -7.28 -5.18
C THR A 83 -2.01 -7.45 -3.80
N LEU A 84 -1.20 -7.49 -2.73
CA LEU A 84 -1.73 -7.54 -1.36
C LEU A 84 -2.36 -6.20 -0.97
N ALA A 85 -1.75 -5.07 -1.32
CA ALA A 85 -2.31 -3.74 -1.09
C ALA A 85 -3.63 -3.53 -1.86
N ASP A 86 -3.70 -3.96 -3.13
CA ASP A 86 -4.93 -3.92 -3.93
C ASP A 86 -6.06 -4.72 -3.27
N LYS A 87 -5.76 -5.94 -2.79
CA LYS A 87 -6.75 -6.76 -2.06
C LYS A 87 -7.27 -6.08 -0.78
N ILE A 88 -6.41 -5.36 -0.06
CA ILE A 88 -6.81 -4.60 1.14
C ILE A 88 -7.84 -3.52 0.76
N VAL A 89 -7.60 -2.80 -0.34
CA VAL A 89 -8.52 -1.79 -0.88
C VAL A 89 -9.82 -2.43 -1.37
N GLU A 90 -9.73 -3.53 -2.13
CA GLU A 90 -10.89 -4.27 -2.65
C GLU A 90 -11.81 -4.80 -1.53
N MET A 91 -11.24 -5.18 -0.39
CA MET A 91 -12.00 -5.58 0.80
C MET A 91 -12.65 -4.40 1.53
N GLY A 92 -12.38 -3.16 1.13
CA GLY A 92 -12.94 -1.94 1.70
C GLY A 92 -12.21 -1.41 2.93
N PHE A 93 -10.97 -1.87 3.20
CA PHE A 93 -10.13 -1.28 4.25
C PHE A 93 -9.46 -0.01 3.74
N ASN A 94 -9.39 1.01 4.60
CA ASN A 94 -8.71 2.28 4.31
C ASN A 94 -7.44 2.48 5.14
N CYS A 95 -7.07 1.50 5.95
CA CYS A 95 -5.85 1.52 6.72
C CYS A 95 -5.28 0.13 6.98
N VAL A 96 -4.00 0.09 7.36
CA VAL A 96 -3.32 -1.09 7.87
C VAL A 96 -2.70 -0.76 9.21
N ARG A 97 -2.98 -1.57 10.23
CA ARG A 97 -2.16 -1.67 11.42
C ARG A 97 -0.95 -2.53 11.09
N LEU A 98 0.18 -1.88 10.83
CA LEU A 98 1.42 -2.53 10.44
C LEU A 98 2.33 -2.62 11.66
N THR A 99 2.48 -3.83 12.15
CA THR A 99 3.20 -4.10 13.40
C THR A 99 4.72 -4.15 13.16
N TRP A 100 5.54 -3.68 14.08
CA TRP A 100 7.00 -3.75 13.98
C TRP A 100 7.66 -4.01 15.35
N PRO A 101 8.85 -4.66 15.39
CA PRO A 101 9.58 -4.88 16.63
C PRO A 101 10.49 -3.68 16.94
N LEU A 102 10.63 -3.27 18.20
CA LEU A 102 11.42 -2.09 18.60
C LEU A 102 12.86 -2.15 18.07
N ASP A 103 13.45 -3.35 18.07
CA ASP A 103 14.79 -3.62 17.53
C ASP A 103 14.95 -3.18 16.07
N LEU A 104 13.88 -3.13 15.25
CA LEU A 104 13.97 -2.57 13.89
C LEU A 104 14.41 -1.10 13.90
N MET A 105 14.13 -0.36 14.97
CA MET A 105 14.55 1.03 15.14
C MET A 105 15.77 1.20 16.04
N THR A 106 15.95 0.35 17.04
CA THR A 106 17.00 0.51 18.04
C THR A 106 18.25 -0.33 17.80
N ASN A 107 18.20 -1.32 16.90
CA ASN A 107 19.35 -2.14 16.52
C ASN A 107 19.78 -1.85 15.08
N GLU A 108 20.78 -0.97 14.91
CA GLU A 108 21.24 -0.54 13.58
C GLU A 108 21.76 -1.68 12.70
N THR A 109 22.38 -2.70 13.30
CA THR A 109 22.89 -3.85 12.54
C THR A 109 21.73 -4.68 11.99
N LEU A 110 20.72 -4.95 12.82
CA LEU A 110 19.52 -5.65 12.37
C LEU A 110 18.80 -4.85 11.27
N ALA A 111 18.61 -3.55 11.47
CA ALA A 111 17.83 -2.71 10.57
C ALA A 111 18.50 -2.55 9.19
N ASN A 112 19.79 -2.23 9.16
CA ASN A 112 20.48 -1.76 7.95
C ASN A 112 21.41 -2.80 7.32
N ASN A 113 21.98 -3.71 8.11
CA ASN A 113 23.02 -4.63 7.63
C ASN A 113 22.49 -6.03 7.35
N VAL A 114 21.30 -6.39 7.86
CA VAL A 114 20.62 -7.63 7.54
C VAL A 114 19.63 -7.37 6.41
N THR A 115 19.77 -8.12 5.32
CA THR A 115 18.81 -8.13 4.21
C THR A 115 17.65 -9.08 4.48
N VAL A 116 16.53 -8.91 3.76
CA VAL A 116 15.41 -9.87 3.76
C VAL A 116 15.94 -11.28 3.48
N ARG A 117 16.77 -11.46 2.46
CA ARG A 117 17.38 -12.76 2.13
C ARG A 117 18.13 -13.35 3.31
N GLN A 118 19.02 -12.57 3.93
CA GLN A 118 19.83 -13.06 5.06
C GLN A 118 18.97 -13.41 6.27
N SER A 119 17.95 -12.61 6.57
CA SER A 119 16.98 -12.89 7.64
C SER A 119 16.30 -14.25 7.42
N PHE A 120 15.74 -14.47 6.23
CA PHE A 120 15.11 -15.75 5.87
C PHE A 120 16.09 -16.93 5.80
N GLN A 121 17.34 -16.71 5.35
CA GLN A 121 18.39 -17.72 5.36
C GLN A 121 18.73 -18.17 6.78
N SER A 122 18.86 -17.22 7.72
CA SER A 122 19.19 -17.50 9.13
C SER A 122 18.12 -18.35 9.83
N LEU A 123 16.87 -18.26 9.35
CA LEU A 123 15.72 -19.02 9.83
C LEU A 123 15.49 -20.33 9.07
N GLY A 124 16.32 -20.66 8.07
CA GLY A 124 16.16 -21.87 7.25
C GLY A 124 14.97 -21.83 6.27
N LEU A 125 14.39 -20.65 6.00
CA LEU A 125 13.19 -20.46 5.19
C LEU A 125 13.49 -20.41 3.67
N LYS A 126 14.16 -21.46 3.16
CA LYS A 126 14.65 -21.51 1.77
C LYS A 126 13.52 -21.38 0.72
N ASN A 127 12.37 -22.00 0.99
CA ASN A 127 11.23 -21.95 0.06
C ASN A 127 10.65 -20.53 -0.05
N ASP A 128 10.66 -19.76 1.04
CA ASP A 128 10.17 -18.40 1.03
C ASP A 128 11.11 -17.46 0.27
N ILE A 129 12.43 -17.69 0.30
CA ILE A 129 13.40 -16.96 -0.54
C ILE A 129 13.08 -17.16 -2.03
N VAL A 130 12.78 -18.39 -2.46
CA VAL A 130 12.35 -18.68 -3.84
C VAL A 130 11.04 -17.96 -4.16
N GLY A 131 10.11 -17.95 -3.20
CA GLY A 131 8.85 -17.21 -3.30
C GLY A 131 9.06 -15.70 -3.50
N PHE A 132 9.98 -15.09 -2.75
CA PHE A 132 10.35 -13.68 -2.92
C PHE A 132 10.97 -13.41 -4.29
N LEU A 133 11.88 -14.26 -4.76
CA LEU A 133 12.47 -14.11 -6.10
C LEU A 133 11.40 -14.13 -7.22
N THR A 134 10.28 -14.80 -6.98
CA THR A 134 9.15 -14.86 -7.92
C THR A 134 8.21 -13.67 -7.77
N ASN A 135 7.84 -13.32 -6.53
CA ASN A 135 6.74 -12.41 -6.25
C ASN A 135 7.19 -10.98 -5.94
N ASN A 136 8.36 -10.79 -5.33
CA ASN A 136 8.89 -9.50 -4.90
C ASN A 136 10.43 -9.46 -5.06
N PRO A 137 10.97 -9.62 -6.28
CA PRO A 137 12.42 -9.66 -6.51
C PRO A 137 13.12 -8.35 -6.15
N SER A 138 12.42 -7.21 -6.16
CA SER A 138 12.96 -5.91 -5.74
C SER A 138 13.11 -5.77 -4.22
N ILE A 139 12.49 -6.64 -3.41
CA ILE A 139 12.48 -6.54 -1.94
C ILE A 139 13.52 -7.48 -1.29
N ILE A 140 13.79 -8.63 -1.90
CA ILE A 140 14.54 -9.72 -1.25
C ILE A 140 15.97 -9.36 -0.83
N ASP A 141 16.61 -8.40 -1.49
CA ASP A 141 17.96 -7.95 -1.18
C ASP A 141 18.01 -6.56 -0.50
N LEU A 142 16.85 -5.99 -0.17
CA LEU A 142 16.77 -4.80 0.68
C LEU A 142 17.13 -5.13 2.13
N SER A 143 17.65 -4.14 2.84
CA SER A 143 17.74 -4.20 4.31
C SER A 143 16.35 -4.28 4.93
N LEU A 144 16.24 -4.78 6.16
CA LEU A 144 14.95 -4.95 6.83
C LEU A 144 14.17 -3.63 6.95
N ILE A 145 14.86 -2.51 7.23
CA ILE A 145 14.20 -1.20 7.30
C ILE A 145 13.71 -0.71 5.93
N GLU A 146 14.48 -0.93 4.86
CA GLU A 146 14.08 -0.54 3.51
C GLU A 146 12.93 -1.41 2.98
N ALA A 147 12.89 -2.69 3.33
CA ALA A 147 11.75 -3.56 3.05
C ALA A 147 10.48 -3.08 3.78
N PHE A 148 10.60 -2.67 5.04
CA PHE A 148 9.47 -2.10 5.80
C PHE A 148 8.96 -0.79 5.17
N LYS A 149 9.88 0.12 4.80
CA LYS A 149 9.53 1.35 4.06
C LYS A 149 8.83 1.05 2.75
N MET A 150 9.31 0.05 1.99
CA MET A 150 8.68 -0.31 0.72
C MET A 150 7.20 -0.73 0.90
N VAL A 151 6.88 -1.47 1.96
CA VAL A 151 5.49 -1.83 2.28
C VAL A 151 4.65 -0.58 2.61
N VAL A 152 5.17 0.31 3.45
CA VAL A 152 4.46 1.57 3.81
C VAL A 152 4.23 2.44 2.58
N THR A 153 5.26 2.64 1.75
CA THR A 153 5.16 3.40 0.49
C THR A 153 4.16 2.77 -0.47
N THR A 154 4.13 1.44 -0.58
CA THR A 154 3.16 0.74 -1.42
C THR A 154 1.72 0.99 -0.95
N LEU A 155 1.47 0.92 0.35
CA LEU A 155 0.16 1.22 0.93
C LEU A 155 -0.24 2.69 0.69
N GLY A 156 0.70 3.62 0.90
CA GLY A 156 0.48 5.05 0.64
C GLY A 156 0.13 5.34 -0.83
N ASN A 157 0.83 4.71 -1.78
CA ASN A 157 0.54 4.82 -3.21
C ASN A 157 -0.85 4.30 -3.62
N LYS A 158 -1.51 3.54 -2.73
CA LYS A 158 -2.86 2.98 -2.91
C LYS A 158 -3.90 3.71 -2.06
N ASP A 159 -3.56 4.89 -1.53
CA ASP A 159 -4.40 5.67 -0.62
C ASP A 159 -4.83 4.90 0.65
N VAL A 160 -3.95 4.05 1.18
CA VAL A 160 -4.18 3.29 2.43
C VAL A 160 -3.33 3.87 3.55
N MET A 161 -3.97 4.36 4.62
CA MET A 161 -3.26 4.88 5.79
C MET A 161 -2.52 3.76 6.53
N VAL A 162 -1.43 4.09 7.23
CA VAL A 162 -0.70 3.13 8.06
C VAL A 162 -0.70 3.56 9.52
N ILE A 163 -1.14 2.67 10.40
CA ILE A 163 -0.94 2.77 11.85
C ILE A 163 0.31 1.96 12.19
N LEU A 164 1.39 2.66 12.51
CA LEU A 164 2.67 2.06 12.89
C LEU A 164 2.61 1.55 14.34
N ASP A 165 2.45 0.25 14.50
CA ASP A 165 2.23 -0.41 15.78
C ASP A 165 3.53 -1.03 16.31
N ASN A 166 4.14 -0.40 17.32
CA ASN A 166 5.24 -1.05 18.03
C ASN A 166 4.71 -2.22 18.86
N HIS A 167 4.96 -3.44 18.42
CA HIS A 167 4.25 -4.62 18.91
C HIS A 167 5.00 -5.38 20.00
N LEU A 168 6.33 -5.48 19.85
CA LEU A 168 7.25 -6.16 20.77
C LEU A 168 8.59 -5.45 20.73
N THR A 169 9.48 -5.72 21.69
CA THR A 169 10.87 -5.26 21.57
C THR A 169 11.69 -6.12 20.62
N LYS A 170 11.70 -7.44 20.86
CA LYS A 170 12.45 -8.40 20.03
C LYS A 170 11.56 -8.98 18.93
N PRO A 171 12.10 -9.25 17.73
CA PRO A 171 11.37 -9.96 16.69
C PRO A 171 10.88 -11.33 17.18
N GLY A 172 9.61 -11.65 16.98
CA GLY A 172 9.07 -12.95 17.35
C GLY A 172 7.57 -12.98 17.62
N TRP A 173 7.11 -14.14 18.10
CA TRP A 173 5.73 -14.35 18.50
C TRP A 173 5.44 -13.72 19.87
N CYS A 174 4.36 -12.94 19.93
CA CYS A 174 3.69 -12.56 21.17
C CYS A 174 2.59 -13.59 21.48
N CYS A 175 1.77 -13.49 22.53
CA CYS A 175 1.51 -12.44 23.51
C CYS A 175 1.34 -13.15 24.86
N ALA A 176 2.36 -13.93 25.22
CA ALA A 176 2.32 -14.77 26.41
C ALA A 176 2.51 -13.89 27.64
N LYS A 177 1.89 -14.26 28.76
CA LYS A 177 2.10 -13.57 30.06
C LYS A 177 3.57 -13.54 30.50
N THR A 178 4.43 -14.32 29.85
CA THR A 178 5.85 -14.52 30.16
C THR A 178 6.77 -14.09 29.00
N ASP A 179 6.27 -13.37 27.99
CA ASP A 179 7.10 -12.93 26.87
C ASP A 179 8.07 -11.79 27.23
N GLY A 180 7.86 -11.13 28.38
CA GLY A 180 8.74 -10.10 28.93
C GLY A 180 8.59 -8.72 28.31
N ASN A 181 7.44 -8.42 27.68
CA ASN A 181 7.14 -7.11 27.07
C ASN A 181 5.90 -6.43 27.69
N GLY A 182 5.41 -6.89 28.84
CA GLY A 182 4.10 -6.52 29.39
C GLY A 182 4.03 -5.11 29.99
N PHE A 183 5.09 -4.66 30.68
CA PHE A 183 5.12 -3.35 31.32
C PHE A 183 6.52 -2.75 31.48
N PHE A 184 6.58 -1.49 31.92
CA PHE A 184 7.83 -0.76 32.14
C PHE A 184 8.73 -1.48 33.15
N GLY A 185 9.97 -1.80 32.76
CA GLY A 185 10.93 -2.54 33.58
C GLY A 185 10.88 -4.07 33.39
N ASP A 186 10.00 -4.59 32.54
CA ASP A 186 10.07 -5.98 32.11
C ASP A 186 11.35 -6.25 31.32
N ARG A 187 11.76 -7.52 31.28
CA ARG A 187 13.02 -7.99 30.69
C ARG A 187 13.37 -7.37 29.33
N PHE A 188 12.37 -7.15 28.48
CA PHE A 188 12.57 -6.59 27.15
C PHE A 188 11.93 -5.20 26.98
N PHE A 189 11.32 -4.61 28.01
CA PHE A 189 10.68 -3.30 27.90
C PHE A 189 11.43 -2.24 28.72
N GLU A 190 12.36 -1.57 28.05
CA GLU A 190 13.08 -0.40 28.57
C GLU A 190 12.45 0.90 28.03
N PRO A 191 11.84 1.76 28.87
CA PRO A 191 11.08 2.94 28.42
C PRO A 191 11.90 3.96 27.60
N SER A 192 13.19 4.11 27.90
CA SER A 192 14.07 5.04 27.16
C SER A 192 14.37 4.52 25.75
N ALA A 193 14.62 3.22 25.58
CA ALA A 193 14.78 2.60 24.28
C ALA A 193 13.47 2.64 23.48
N TRP A 194 12.34 2.42 24.15
CA TRP A 194 11.01 2.50 23.55
C TRP A 194 10.72 3.89 22.99
N THR A 195 10.90 4.94 23.79
CA THR A 195 10.68 6.33 23.34
C THR A 195 11.66 6.74 22.23
N ALA A 196 12.92 6.30 22.27
CA ALA A 196 13.89 6.53 21.20
C ALA A 196 13.48 5.84 19.89
N GLY A 197 13.03 4.59 19.96
CA GLY A 197 12.55 3.84 18.80
C GLY A 197 11.28 4.44 18.19
N LEU A 198 10.32 4.88 19.02
CA LEU A 198 9.13 5.60 18.55
C LEU A 198 9.50 6.93 17.85
N SER A 199 10.43 7.68 18.42
CA SER A 199 10.89 8.95 17.84
C SER A 199 11.56 8.73 16.48
N LYS A 200 12.41 7.70 16.37
CA LYS A 200 13.05 7.33 15.10
C LYS A 200 12.06 6.82 14.06
N MET A 201 11.07 6.01 14.46
CA MET A 201 9.99 5.56 13.58
C MET A 201 9.18 6.76 13.05
N ALA A 202 8.81 7.70 13.91
CA ALA A 202 8.11 8.92 13.49
C ALA A 202 8.94 9.76 12.51
N ALA A 203 10.22 10.00 12.81
CA ALA A 203 11.12 10.75 11.92
C ALA A 203 11.35 10.05 10.56
N THR A 204 11.32 8.71 10.53
CA THR A 204 11.51 7.92 9.31
C THR A 204 10.38 8.13 8.30
N PHE A 205 9.16 8.37 8.79
CA PHE A 205 7.95 8.53 7.97
C PHE A 205 7.36 9.94 8.04
N ASP A 206 8.13 10.92 8.53
CA ASP A 206 7.69 12.31 8.53
C ASP A 206 7.63 12.83 7.08
N GLY A 207 6.46 13.35 6.70
CA GLY A 207 6.20 13.85 5.34
C GLY A 207 6.05 12.78 4.24
N VAL A 208 5.91 11.51 4.60
CA VAL A 208 5.70 10.37 3.69
C VAL A 208 4.22 9.98 3.61
#